data_AF-A0A1I2I1X4-F1
#
_entry.id   AF-A0A1I2I1X4-F1
#
_cell.length_a   1.000
_cell.length_b   1.000
_cell.length_c   1.000
_cell.angle_alpha   90.00
_cell.angle_beta   90.00
_cell.angle_gamma   90.00
#
_symmetry.space_group_name_H-M   'P 1'
#
loop_
_entity.id
_entity.type
_entity.pdbx_description
1 polymer ?
#
loop_
_entity_poly.entity_id
_entity_poly.type
_entity_poly.pdbx_seq_one_letter_code
_entity_poly.pdbx_strand_id
1 'polypeptide(L)'
;MNDMPEHPALVRLRAELDAAWKGIGVLGDMEDDSRDRVVAELRAAVPDIASVAARAAGADAVVAEISRFASVEVVSSDSTVPTATIWDDIVHSAAEAASAAR
;
A
#
# COMPACT_ATOMS: atom_id res chain seq x y z
N MET A 1 13.45 20.87 -11.80
CA MET A 1 12.56 21.25 -10.69
C MET A 1 11.19 21.48 -11.30
N ASN A 2 10.34 20.46 -11.26
CA ASN A 2 8.92 20.59 -11.57
C ASN A 2 8.19 20.08 -10.31
N ASP A 3 8.19 20.91 -9.27
CA ASP A 3 7.30 20.73 -8.12
C ASP A 3 5.88 21.10 -8.59
N MET A 4 5.28 20.26 -9.43
CA MET A 4 3.83 20.25 -9.49
C MET A 4 3.35 19.87 -8.07
N PRO A 5 2.38 20.59 -7.50
CA PRO A 5 1.85 20.21 -6.20
C PRO A 5 1.40 18.75 -6.26
N GLU A 6 1.94 17.91 -5.36
CA GLU A 6 1.56 16.50 -5.27
C GLU A 6 0.03 16.41 -5.11
N HIS A 7 -0.61 15.60 -5.95
CA HIS A 7 -2.06 15.45 -5.91
C HIS A 7 -2.48 14.94 -4.52
N PRO A 8 -3.45 15.57 -3.83
CA PRO A 8 -3.78 15.22 -2.44
C PRO A 8 -4.20 13.76 -2.26
N ALA A 9 -4.81 13.14 -3.29
CA ALA A 9 -5.11 11.71 -3.28
C ALA A 9 -3.86 10.81 -3.27
N LEU A 10 -2.75 11.22 -3.90
CA LEU A 10 -1.48 10.49 -3.87
C LEU A 10 -0.79 10.64 -2.51
N VAL A 11 -0.84 11.83 -1.91
CA VAL A 11 -0.34 12.06 -0.55
C VAL A 11 -1.09 11.17 0.46
N ARG A 12 -2.43 11.12 0.34
CA ARG A 12 -3.24 10.25 1.19
C ARG A 12 -2.90 8.77 0.96
N LEU A 13 -2.83 8.33 -0.29
CA LEU A 13 -2.43 6.96 -0.61
C LEU A 13 -1.09 6.59 0.03
N ARG A 14 -0.08 7.48 -0.05
CA ARG A 14 1.23 7.24 0.55
C ARG A 14 1.17 7.10 2.08
N ALA A 15 0.36 7.92 2.75
CA ALA A 15 0.17 7.81 4.19
C ALA A 15 -0.50 6.49 4.60
N GLU A 16 -1.46 6.02 3.80
CA GLU A 16 -2.16 4.75 4.05
C GLU A 16 -1.26 3.54 3.78
N LEU A 17 -0.41 3.60 2.74
CA LEU A 17 0.62 2.59 2.47
C LEU A 17 1.66 2.52 3.60
N ASP A 18 2.10 3.67 4.13
CA ASP A 18 3.01 3.73 5.28
C ASP A 18 2.38 3.16 6.55
N ALA A 19 1.12 3.50 6.82
CA ALA A 19 0.38 2.92 7.95
C ALA A 19 0.20 1.40 7.80
N ALA A 20 -0.12 0.93 6.60
CA ALA A 20 -0.24 -0.49 6.29
C ALA A 20 1.09 -1.23 6.48
N TRP A 21 2.20 -0.70 5.94
CA TRP A 21 3.53 -1.28 6.11
C TRP A 21 3.92 -1.42 7.58
N LYS A 22 3.72 -0.35 8.37
CA LYS A 22 3.97 -0.37 9.82
C LYS A 22 3.08 -1.36 10.56
N GLY A 23 1.82 -1.48 10.15
CA GLY A 23 0.88 -2.49 10.66
C GLY A 23 1.35 -3.92 10.40
N ILE A 24 1.95 -4.19 9.24
CA ILE A 24 2.51 -5.51 8.91
C ILE A 24 3.79 -5.77 9.71
N GLY A 25 4.62 -4.74 9.93
CA GLY A 25 5.85 -4.84 10.70
C GLY A 25 5.64 -5.31 12.14
N VAL A 26 4.50 -5.02 12.76
CA VAL A 26 4.17 -5.44 14.14
C VAL A 26 3.49 -6.82 14.22
N LEU A 27 3.14 -7.45 13.08
CA LEU A 27 2.43 -8.74 13.06
C LEU A 27 3.22 -9.88 13.71
N GLY A 28 4.55 -9.80 13.70
CA GLY A 28 5.43 -10.81 14.32
C GLY A 28 5.24 -10.94 15.82
N ASP A 29 4.79 -9.87 16.49
CA ASP A 29 4.58 -9.81 17.94
C ASP A 29 3.11 -10.03 18.33
N MET A 30 2.21 -10.22 17.36
CA MET A 30 0.77 -10.37 17.58
C MET A 30 0.35 -11.85 17.68
N GLU A 31 -0.69 -12.11 18.46
CA GLU A 31 -1.41 -13.39 18.45
C GLU A 31 -2.05 -13.66 17.09
N ASP A 32 -2.10 -14.94 16.69
CA ASP A 32 -2.50 -15.36 15.34
C ASP A 32 -3.89 -14.85 14.92
N ASP A 33 -4.91 -14.92 15.79
CA ASP A 33 -6.26 -14.42 15.48
C ASP A 33 -6.29 -12.90 15.23
N SER A 34 -5.49 -12.15 16.00
CA SER A 34 -5.38 -10.69 15.83
C SER A 34 -4.60 -10.34 14.57
N ARG A 35 -3.57 -11.12 14.26
CA ARG A 35 -2.75 -10.98 13.06
C ARG A 35 -3.61 -11.17 11.80
N ASP A 36 -4.37 -12.27 11.73
CA ASP A 36 -5.19 -12.61 10.57
C ASP A 36 -6.27 -11.56 10.32
N ARG A 37 -6.87 -11.02 11.39
CA ARG A 37 -7.82 -9.92 11.29
C ARG A 37 -7.19 -8.67 10.67
N VAL A 38 -6.03 -8.24 11.17
CA VAL A 38 -5.34 -7.06 10.63
C VAL A 38 -4.94 -7.29 9.17
N VAL A 39 -4.43 -8.47 8.82
CA VAL A 39 -4.10 -8.80 7.43
C VAL A 39 -5.35 -8.74 6.53
N ALA A 40 -6.49 -9.25 6.98
CA ALA A 40 -7.74 -9.18 6.24
C ALA A 40 -8.24 -7.74 6.05
N GLU A 41 -8.15 -6.91 7.09
CA GLU A 41 -8.51 -5.49 7.03
C GLU A 41 -7.62 -4.73 6.05
N LEU A 42 -6.29 -4.96 6.07
CA LEU A 42 -5.35 -4.34 5.14
C LEU A 42 -5.59 -4.78 3.68
N ARG A 43 -5.85 -6.06 3.45
CA ARG A 43 -6.18 -6.61 2.12
C ARG A 43 -7.48 -6.03 1.54
N ALA A 44 -8.39 -5.52 2.37
CA ALA A 44 -9.59 -4.83 1.91
C ALA A 44 -9.36 -3.32 1.71
N ALA A 45 -8.78 -2.66 2.71
CA ALA A 45 -8.70 -1.20 2.74
C ALA A 45 -7.74 -0.62 1.69
N VAL A 46 -6.57 -1.24 1.47
CA VAL A 46 -5.55 -0.69 0.58
C VAL A 46 -6.00 -0.68 -0.89
N PRO A 47 -6.59 -1.75 -1.45
CA PRO A 47 -7.14 -1.74 -2.81
C PRO A 47 -8.29 -0.73 -3.02
N ASP A 48 -9.14 -0.53 -2.01
CA ASP A 48 -10.22 0.45 -2.06
C ASP A 48 -9.68 1.87 -2.16
N ILE A 49 -8.69 2.21 -1.33
CA ILE A 49 -8.04 3.53 -1.33
C ILE A 49 -7.28 3.75 -2.63
N ALA A 50 -6.59 2.74 -3.16
CA ALA A 50 -5.92 2.81 -4.46
C ALA A 50 -6.91 3.09 -5.59
N SER A 51 -8.08 2.43 -5.57
CA SER A 51 -9.16 2.66 -6.54
C SER A 51 -9.74 4.07 -6.45
N VAL A 52 -9.89 4.62 -5.24
CA VAL A 52 -10.33 6.01 -5.03
C VAL A 52 -9.28 7.00 -5.54
N ALA A 53 -8.01 6.75 -5.22
CA ALA A 53 -6.91 7.58 -5.70
C ALA A 53 -6.80 7.56 -7.22
N ALA A 54 -7.00 6.39 -7.86
CA ALA A 54 -6.90 6.24 -9.30
C ALA A 54 -7.99 7.03 -10.04
N ARG A 55 -9.21 7.06 -9.49
CA ARG A 55 -10.30 7.89 -10.03
C ARG A 55 -10.02 9.39 -9.91
N ALA A 56 -9.25 9.80 -8.92
CA ALA A 56 -8.96 11.21 -8.65
C ALA A 56 -7.70 11.72 -9.37
N ALA A 57 -6.62 10.94 -9.38
CA ALA A 57 -5.30 11.34 -9.86
C ALA A 57 -4.87 10.63 -11.16
N GLY A 58 -5.66 9.67 -11.64
CA GLY A 58 -5.35 8.80 -12.77
C GLY A 58 -4.68 7.49 -12.34
N ALA A 59 -5.07 6.38 -13.01
CA ALA A 59 -4.58 5.04 -12.70
C ALA A 59 -3.06 4.91 -12.84
N ASP A 60 -2.47 5.43 -13.92
CA ASP A 60 -1.03 5.32 -14.17
C ASP A 60 -0.18 6.00 -13.10
N ALA A 61 -0.62 7.18 -12.63
CA ALA A 61 0.07 7.92 -11.57
C ALA A 61 0.02 7.15 -10.23
N VAL A 62 -1.11 6.51 -9.94
CA VAL A 62 -1.30 5.71 -8.72
C VAL A 62 -0.48 4.42 -8.77
N VAL A 63 -0.49 3.69 -9.89
CA VAL A 63 0.31 2.47 -10.04
C VAL A 63 1.81 2.76 -9.94
N ALA A 64 2.26 3.87 -10.53
CA ALA A 64 3.64 4.32 -10.42
C ALA A 64 4.02 4.64 -8.97
N GLU A 65 3.14 5.31 -8.21
CA GLU A 65 3.38 5.66 -6.82
C GLU A 65 3.40 4.43 -5.90
N ILE A 66 2.48 3.48 -6.11
CA ILE A 66 2.46 2.19 -5.38
C ILE A 66 3.78 1.43 -5.61
N SER A 67 4.22 1.33 -6.87
CA SER A 67 5.47 0.64 -7.23
C SER A 67 6.71 1.34 -6.66
N ARG A 68 6.73 2.68 -6.67
CA ARG A 68 7.80 3.47 -6.08
C ARG A 68 7.87 3.26 -4.57
N PHE A 69 6.73 3.27 -3.87
CA PHE A 69 6.69 3.03 -2.43
C PHE A 69 7.20 1.63 -2.08
N ALA A 70 6.71 0.60 -2.78
CA ALA A 70 7.11 -0.78 -2.55
C ALA A 70 8.62 -1.02 -2.77
N SER A 71 9.26 -0.29 -3.68
CA SER A 71 10.71 -0.43 -3.93
C SER A 71 11.59 0.35 -2.95
N VAL A 72 11.12 1.50 -2.43
CA VAL A 72 11.93 2.38 -1.56
C VAL A 72 11.82 2.01 -0.08
N GLU A 73 10.59 1.82 0.42
CA GLU A 73 10.34 1.69 1.87
C GLU A 73 10.55 0.26 2.40
N VAL A 74 10.24 -0.74 1.57
CA VAL A 74 10.38 -2.17 1.94
C VAL A 74 11.85 -2.57 2.05
N VAL A 75 12.69 -2.11 1.11
CA VAL A 75 14.12 -2.44 1.09
C VAL A 75 14.87 -1.78 2.24
N SER A 76 14.39 -0.62 2.71
CA SER A 76 15.02 0.11 3.82
C SER A 76 14.65 -0.45 5.21
N SER A 77 13.67 -1.33 5.30
CA SER A 77 13.15 -1.89 6.54
C SER A 77 13.45 -3.39 6.59
N ASP A 78 14.20 -3.86 7.60
CA ASP A 78 14.59 -5.27 7.75
C ASP A 78 13.35 -6.13 8.05
N SER A 79 12.70 -6.63 7.00
CA SER A 79 11.44 -7.37 7.09
C SER A 79 11.69 -8.87 7.06
N THR A 80 11.04 -9.59 7.97
CA THR A 80 11.04 -11.05 7.94
C THR A 80 10.26 -11.55 6.72
N VAL A 81 10.63 -12.72 6.18
CA VAL A 81 10.04 -13.29 4.95
C VAL A 81 8.50 -13.32 4.92
N PRO A 82 7.77 -13.59 6.03
CA PRO A 82 6.31 -13.51 6.05
C PRO A 82 5.75 -12.10 5.85
N THR A 83 6.37 -11.07 6.44
CA THR A 83 5.99 -9.66 6.31
C THR A 83 6.13 -9.18 4.85
N ALA A 84 7.23 -9.54 4.19
CA ALA A 84 7.45 -9.20 2.78
C ALA A 84 6.41 -9.83 1.84
N THR A 85 6.06 -11.10 2.08
CA THR A 85 5.07 -11.81 1.25
C THR A 85 3.67 -11.21 1.39
N ILE A 86 3.24 -10.92 2.62
CA ILE A 86 1.94 -10.27 2.88
C ILE A 86 1.89 -8.89 2.22
N TRP A 87 2.99 -8.15 2.29
CA TRP A 87 3.09 -6.83 1.68
C TRP A 87 3.02 -6.88 0.16
N ASP A 88 3.74 -7.80 -0.49
CA ASP A 88 3.71 -7.98 -1.94
C ASP A 88 2.29 -8.29 -2.44
N ASP A 89 1.54 -9.15 -1.75
CA ASP A 89 0.13 -9.44 -2.06
C ASP A 89 -0.75 -8.18 -2.00
N ILE A 90 -0.55 -7.35 -0.97
CA ILE A 90 -1.32 -6.11 -0.77
C ILE A 90 -1.01 -5.10 -1.85
N VAL A 91 0.28 -4.89 -2.15
CA VAL A 91 0.75 -3.97 -3.20
C VAL A 91 0.25 -4.42 -4.57
N HIS A 92 0.30 -5.72 -4.86
CA HIS A 92 -0.20 -6.27 -6.11
C HIS A 92 -1.71 -6.03 -6.26
N SER A 93 -2.50 -6.37 -5.24
CA SER A 93 -3.96 -6.16 -5.24
C SER A 93 -4.33 -4.68 -5.37
N ALA A 94 -3.56 -3.79 -4.76
CA ALA A 94 -3.77 -2.35 -4.86
C ALA A 94 -3.47 -1.80 -6.26
N ALA A 95 -2.40 -2.27 -6.90
CA ALA A 95 -2.08 -1.90 -8.27
C ALA A 95 -3.13 -2.43 -9.26
N GLU A 96 -3.60 -3.67 -9.09
CA GLU A 96 -4.70 -4.21 -9.88
C GLU A 96 -5.97 -3.37 -9.74
N ALA A 97 -6.38 -3.05 -8.52
CA ALA A 97 -7.58 -2.25 -8.25
C ALA A 97 -7.48 -0.83 -8.82
N ALA A 98 -6.32 -0.17 -8.68
CA ALA A 98 -6.06 1.12 -9.31
C ALA A 98 -6.16 1.05 -10.85
N SER A 99 -5.60 0.01 -11.46
CA SER A 99 -5.64 -0.19 -12.92
C SER A 99 -7.05 -0.46 -13.45
N ALA A 100 -7.88 -1.16 -12.67
CA ALA A 100 -9.25 -1.48 -12.99
C ALA A 100 -10.20 -0.30 -12.82
N ALA A 101 -9.81 0.73 -12.06
CA ALA A 101 -10.62 1.92 -11.79
C ALA A 101 -10.58 3.00 -12.90
N ARG A 102 -9.95 2.69 -14.04
CA ARG A 102 -9.83 3.56 -15.22
C ARG A 102 -11.13 3.76 -15.99
#